data_AF-A0A7Z0M8S0-F1
#
_entry.id   AF-A0A7Z0M8S0-F1
#
_cell.length_a   1.000
_cell.length_b   1.000
_cell.length_c   1.000
_cell.angle_alpha   90.00
_cell.angle_beta   90.00
_cell.angle_gamma   90.00
#
_symmetry.space_group_name_H-M   'P 1'
#
loop_
_entity.id
_entity.type
_entity.pdbx_description
1 polymer ?
#
loop_
_entity_poly.entity_id
_entity_poly.type
_entity_poly.pdbx_seq_one_letter_code
_entity_poly.pdbx_strand_id
1 'polypeptide(L)'
;DGSQDVVPVTVQVTARPEAEKYNPSYNPASVEAGEQVVLTGKNLPASATYSVVGSGMAVDAQGRVTVVVPADAPSGGLSGSVTVRYRDGSQDVVPVTVQVTARPEAEKYNPSYNPASVE
;
A
#
# COMPACT_ATOMS: atom_id res chain seq x y z
N ASP A 1 -14.82 29.25 -54.15
CA ASP A 1 -15.16 29.39 -52.72
C ASP A 1 -14.34 28.35 -51.96
N GLY A 2 -13.14 28.74 -51.56
CA GLY A 2 -12.04 27.86 -51.17
C GLY A 2 -11.81 27.89 -49.66
N SER A 3 -12.76 27.34 -48.92
CA SER A 3 -12.67 27.23 -47.47
C SER A 3 -11.71 26.11 -47.09
N GLN A 4 -10.48 26.46 -46.70
CA GLN A 4 -9.60 25.54 -45.99
C GLN A 4 -9.86 25.74 -44.50
N ASP A 5 -10.59 24.80 -43.90
CA ASP A 5 -10.72 24.65 -42.46
C ASP A 5 -9.35 24.33 -41.87
N VAL A 6 -8.63 25.37 -41.46
CA VAL A 6 -7.37 25.24 -40.74
C VAL A 6 -7.71 24.90 -39.29
N VAL A 7 -7.95 23.60 -39.04
CA VAL A 7 -8.05 23.08 -37.67
C VAL A 7 -6.70 23.33 -37.01
N PRO A 8 -6.61 24.09 -35.91
CA PRO A 8 -5.36 24.24 -35.20
C PRO A 8 -4.98 22.87 -34.64
N VAL A 9 -4.07 22.18 -35.32
CA VAL A 9 -3.38 21.03 -34.75
C VAL A 9 -2.48 21.59 -33.65
N THR A 10 -3.04 21.72 -32.45
CA THR A 10 -2.22 21.80 -31.25
C THR A 10 -1.44 20.50 -31.20
N VAL A 11 -0.20 20.55 -31.69
CA VAL A 11 0.83 19.58 -31.32
C VAL A 11 1.00 19.76 -29.82
N GLN A 12 0.15 19.09 -29.05
CA GLN A 12 0.46 18.82 -27.66
C GLN A 12 1.70 17.96 -27.74
N VAL A 13 2.86 18.59 -27.55
CA VAL A 13 4.03 17.90 -27.02
C VAL A 13 3.63 17.50 -25.60
N THR A 14 2.73 16.52 -25.47
CA THR A 14 2.49 15.84 -24.22
C THR A 14 3.79 15.10 -23.97
N ALA A 15 4.65 15.71 -23.15
CA ALA A 15 5.72 14.99 -22.51
C ALA A 15 5.12 13.66 -22.02
N ARG A 16 5.77 12.53 -22.34
CA ARG A 16 5.28 11.23 -21.88
C ARG A 16 5.08 11.31 -20.37
N PRO A 17 3.91 10.90 -19.85
CA PRO A 17 3.64 11.00 -18.43
C PRO A 17 4.75 10.34 -17.62
N GLU A 18 5.18 10.98 -16.53
CA GLU A 18 6.17 10.38 -15.63
C GLU A 18 5.70 9.01 -15.15
N ALA A 19 4.39 8.82 -14.96
CA ALA A 19 3.78 7.53 -14.65
C ALA A 19 4.22 6.39 -15.59
N GLU A 20 4.44 6.63 -16.89
CA GLU A 20 4.89 5.56 -17.81
C GLU A 20 6.35 5.13 -17.59
N LYS A 21 7.15 5.93 -16.87
CA LYS A 21 8.53 5.63 -16.53
C LYS A 21 8.64 4.78 -15.25
N TYR A 22 7.63 4.84 -14.40
CA TYR A 22 7.61 4.16 -13.12
C TYR A 22 6.57 3.03 -13.16
N ASN A 23 6.79 1.99 -12.37
CA ASN A 23 5.81 0.91 -12.23
C ASN A 23 5.69 0.56 -10.76
N PRO A 24 5.08 1.45 -9.96
CA PRO A 24 5.02 1.28 -8.53
C PRO A 24 4.22 0.03 -8.16
N SER A 25 4.73 -0.75 -7.21
CA SER A 25 4.08 -1.99 -6.76
C SER A 25 4.35 -2.29 -5.30
N TYR A 26 3.41 -2.97 -4.64
CA TYR A 26 3.57 -3.49 -3.29
C TYR A 26 3.45 -5.01 -3.29
N ASN A 27 4.34 -5.66 -2.55
CA ASN A 27 4.20 -7.08 -2.27
C ASN A 27 3.07 -7.29 -1.26
N PRO A 28 2.22 -8.33 -1.39
CA PRO A 28 1.27 -8.67 -0.36
C PRO A 28 2.01 -9.09 0.92
N ALA A 29 1.42 -8.85 2.07
CA ALA A 29 1.94 -9.29 3.37
C ALA A 29 0.85 -9.93 4.22
N SER A 30 1.26 -10.65 5.25
CA SER A 30 0.38 -11.16 6.30
C SER A 30 0.80 -10.57 7.64
N VAL A 31 -0.16 -10.31 8.52
CA VAL A 31 0.05 -9.73 9.84
C VAL A 31 -0.94 -10.33 10.82
N GLU A 32 -0.51 -10.56 12.07
CA GLU A 32 -1.40 -11.06 13.11
C GLU A 32 -2.26 -9.95 13.70
N ALA A 33 -3.45 -10.29 14.19
CA ALA A 33 -4.32 -9.34 14.88
C ALA A 33 -3.58 -8.69 16.08
N GLY A 34 -3.55 -7.36 16.14
CA GLY A 34 -2.86 -6.61 17.18
C GLY A 34 -1.38 -6.35 16.90
N GLU A 35 -0.89 -6.70 15.72
CA GLU A 35 0.44 -6.35 15.24
C GLU A 35 0.35 -5.26 14.15
N GLN A 36 1.50 -4.73 13.75
CA GLN A 36 1.62 -3.83 12.61
C GLN A 36 2.61 -4.39 11.60
N VAL A 37 2.39 -4.09 10.32
CA VAL A 37 3.29 -4.49 9.24
C VAL A 37 3.62 -3.28 8.38
N VAL A 38 4.86 -3.21 7.89
CA VAL A 38 5.32 -2.16 6.98
C VAL A 38 5.60 -2.75 5.61
N LEU A 39 4.82 -2.32 4.63
CA LEU A 39 4.94 -2.67 3.23
C LEU A 39 5.85 -1.65 2.54
N THR A 40 6.94 -2.13 1.97
CA THR A 40 7.84 -1.29 1.19
C THR A 40 7.47 -1.38 -0.28
N GLY A 41 7.14 -0.24 -0.90
CA GLY A 41 6.85 -0.24 -2.33
C GLY A 41 8.12 -0.29 -3.18
N LYS A 42 7.96 -0.82 -4.39
CA LYS A 42 9.02 -0.98 -5.39
C LYS A 42 8.79 0.00 -6.54
N ASN A 43 9.87 0.46 -7.17
CA ASN A 43 9.85 1.43 -8.27
C ASN A 43 9.07 2.71 -7.94
N LEU A 44 9.13 3.12 -6.68
CA LEU A 44 8.48 4.33 -6.20
C LEU A 44 9.34 5.58 -6.53
N PRO A 45 8.76 6.59 -7.19
CA PRO A 45 9.44 7.86 -7.50
C PRO A 45 9.61 8.77 -6.27
N ALA A 46 10.83 9.02 -5.79
CA ALA A 46 11.07 9.85 -4.60
C ALA A 46 10.53 11.30 -4.66
N SER A 47 10.26 11.82 -5.87
CA SER A 47 9.70 13.16 -6.09
C SER A 47 8.17 13.21 -6.04
N ALA A 48 7.49 12.06 -5.99
CA ALA A 48 6.04 11.98 -5.97
C ALA A 48 5.47 12.15 -4.58
N THR A 49 4.18 12.47 -4.53
CA THR A 49 3.39 12.45 -3.30
C THR A 49 2.57 11.17 -3.24
N TYR A 50 2.51 10.57 -2.06
CA TYR A 50 1.79 9.32 -1.80
C TYR A 50 0.59 9.57 -0.90
N SER A 51 -0.53 8.96 -1.26
CA SER A 51 -1.73 8.91 -0.43
C SER A 51 -2.23 7.47 -0.39
N VAL A 52 -2.66 6.98 0.77
CA VAL A 52 -3.25 5.65 0.90
C VAL A 52 -4.70 5.76 1.34
N VAL A 53 -5.53 4.90 0.76
CA VAL A 53 -6.92 4.69 1.16
C VAL A 53 -7.05 3.24 1.61
N GLY A 54 -7.36 3.03 2.89
CA GLY A 54 -7.50 1.70 3.46
C GLY A 54 -7.67 1.77 4.98
N SER A 55 -8.37 0.78 5.54
CA SER A 55 -8.61 0.73 6.99
C SER A 55 -7.31 0.42 7.75
N GLY A 56 -6.94 1.28 8.70
CA GLY A 56 -5.71 1.10 9.49
C GLY A 56 -4.42 1.26 8.68
N MET A 57 -4.50 1.78 7.44
CA MET A 57 -3.34 1.99 6.57
C MET A 57 -2.90 3.45 6.61
N ALA A 58 -1.59 3.67 6.72
CA ALA A 58 -0.95 4.96 6.61
C ALA A 58 0.23 4.86 5.64
N VAL A 59 0.50 5.89 4.84
CA VAL A 59 1.65 5.92 3.93
C VAL A 59 2.56 7.07 4.32
N ASP A 60 3.87 6.84 4.29
CA ASP A 60 4.87 7.86 4.56
C ASP A 60 5.31 8.60 3.28
N ALA A 61 6.13 9.64 3.41
CA ALA A 61 6.65 10.41 2.29
C ALA A 61 7.55 9.60 1.33
N GLN A 62 8.10 8.47 1.77
CA GLN A 62 8.84 7.52 0.95
C GLN A 62 7.94 6.46 0.28
N GLY A 63 6.63 6.52 0.50
CA GLY A 63 5.69 5.56 -0.06
C GLY A 63 5.70 4.21 0.66
N ARG A 64 6.18 4.10 1.90
CA ARG A 64 6.00 2.88 2.70
C ARG A 64 4.64 2.90 3.35
N VAL A 65 3.90 1.81 3.21
CA VAL A 65 2.57 1.68 3.79
C VAL A 65 2.68 0.93 5.11
N THR A 66 2.33 1.58 6.20
CA THR A 66 2.18 0.96 7.52
C THR A 66 0.74 0.56 7.70
N VAL A 67 0.51 -0.71 8.05
CA VAL A 67 -0.82 -1.24 8.33
C VAL A 67 -0.87 -1.64 9.79
N VAL A 68 -1.73 -0.98 10.56
CA VAL A 68 -1.94 -1.23 11.99
C VAL A 68 -3.23 -1.99 12.14
N VAL A 69 -3.14 -3.22 12.65
CA VAL A 69 -4.29 -4.09 12.84
C VAL A 69 -4.63 -4.17 14.32
N PRO A 70 -5.84 -3.80 14.76
CA PRO A 70 -6.20 -3.91 16.16
C PRO A 70 -6.25 -5.39 16.61
N ALA A 71 -6.02 -5.64 17.91
CA ALA A 71 -6.01 -7.01 18.46
C ALA A 71 -7.37 -7.73 18.35
N ASP A 72 -8.46 -6.95 18.30
CA ASP A 72 -9.83 -7.43 18.13
C ASP A 72 -10.24 -7.54 16.64
N ALA A 73 -9.31 -7.28 15.72
CA ALA A 73 -9.62 -7.38 14.29
C ALA A 73 -9.98 -8.82 13.90
N PRO A 74 -11.05 -9.03 13.11
CA PRO A 74 -11.33 -10.33 12.55
C PRO A 74 -10.23 -10.73 11.56
N SER A 75 -9.95 -12.02 11.47
CA SER A 75 -9.13 -12.57 10.39
C SER A 75 -9.79 -12.30 9.04
N GLY A 76 -9.02 -11.88 8.05
CA GLY A 76 -9.55 -11.52 6.74
C GLY A 76 -8.55 -10.76 5.88
N GLY A 77 -8.95 -10.42 4.65
CA GLY A 77 -8.15 -9.59 3.76
C GLY A 77 -8.42 -8.11 3.99
N LEU A 78 -7.39 -7.35 4.34
CA LEU A 78 -7.39 -5.89 4.26
C LEU A 78 -6.93 -5.47 2.87
N SER A 79 -7.78 -4.73 2.16
CA SER A 79 -7.44 -4.10 0.90
C SER A 79 -7.33 -2.60 1.08
N GLY A 80 -6.38 -2.03 0.36
CA GLY A 80 -6.21 -0.60 0.22
C GLY A 80 -5.65 -0.25 -1.15
N SER A 81 -5.54 1.04 -1.42
CA SER A 81 -4.92 1.54 -2.63
C SER A 81 -4.02 2.71 -2.29
N VAL A 82 -2.83 2.73 -2.89
CA VAL A 82 -1.90 3.85 -2.82
C VAL A 82 -1.99 4.61 -4.13
N THR A 83 -2.34 5.88 -4.04
CA THR A 83 -2.24 6.82 -5.15
C THR A 83 -0.86 7.46 -5.13
N VAL A 84 -0.11 7.26 -6.20
CA VAL A 84 1.17 7.92 -6.47
C VAL A 84 0.89 9.09 -7.40
N ARG A 85 1.19 10.31 -6.96
CA ARG A 85 0.99 11.53 -7.77
C ARG A 85 2.31 12.16 -8.13
N TYR A 86 2.59 12.21 -9.44
CA TYR A 86 3.83 12.70 -10.01
C TYR A 86 3.83 14.23 -10.19
N ARG A 87 5.00 14.81 -10.44
CA ARG A 87 5.15 16.26 -10.59
C ARG A 87 4.51 16.81 -11.87
N ASP A 88 4.47 16.01 -12.93
CA ASP A 88 3.77 16.38 -14.17
C ASP A 88 2.24 16.37 -14.04
N GLY A 89 1.71 15.92 -12.89
CA GLY A 89 0.28 15.82 -12.61
C GLY A 89 -0.33 14.46 -12.95
N SER A 90 0.41 13.57 -13.63
CA SER A 90 0.01 12.16 -13.82
C SER A 90 -0.07 11.44 -12.48
N GLN A 91 -0.78 10.31 -12.46
CA GLN A 91 -1.03 9.53 -11.26
C GLN A 91 -1.06 8.04 -11.57
N ASP A 92 -0.59 7.23 -10.64
CA ASP A 92 -0.77 5.78 -10.60
C ASP A 92 -1.56 5.37 -9.37
N VAL A 93 -2.35 4.31 -9.49
CA VAL A 93 -3.08 3.71 -8.38
C VAL A 93 -2.62 2.28 -8.21
N VAL A 94 -1.99 2.01 -7.07
CA VAL A 94 -1.38 0.72 -6.77
C VAL A 94 -2.20 0.02 -5.69
N PRO A 95 -2.77 -1.17 -5.96
CA PRO A 95 -3.48 -1.93 -4.96
C PRO A 95 -2.51 -2.48 -3.91
N VAL A 96 -2.95 -2.48 -2.66
CA VAL A 96 -2.26 -3.04 -1.51
C VAL A 96 -3.15 -4.05 -0.85
N THR A 97 -2.63 -5.24 -0.59
CA THR A 97 -3.37 -6.33 0.05
C THR A 97 -2.57 -6.86 1.23
N VAL A 98 -3.23 -6.92 2.38
CA VAL A 98 -2.67 -7.47 3.62
C VAL A 98 -3.63 -8.52 4.17
N GLN A 99 -3.12 -9.71 4.48
CA GLN A 99 -3.89 -10.77 5.09
C GLN A 99 -3.76 -10.69 6.61
N VAL A 100 -4.87 -10.51 7.32
CA VAL A 100 -4.94 -10.60 8.77
C VAL A 100 -5.14 -12.05 9.18
N THR A 101 -4.23 -12.57 9.99
CA THR A 101 -4.34 -13.89 10.62
C THR A 101 -4.77 -13.74 12.06
N ALA A 102 -5.67 -14.62 12.52
CA ALA A 102 -6.02 -14.70 13.93
C ALA A 102 -4.80 -15.19 14.72
N ARG A 103 -4.59 -14.65 15.93
CA ARG A 103 -3.58 -15.21 16.83
C ARG A 103 -3.97 -16.65 17.18
N PRO A 104 -3.03 -17.60 17.17
CA PRO A 104 -3.31 -18.95 17.63
C PRO A 104 -3.69 -18.91 19.12
N GLU A 105 -4.84 -19.47 19.49
CA GLU A 105 -5.29 -19.62 20.88
C GLU A 105 -4.30 -20.41 21.76
N ALA A 106 -3.30 -21.08 21.16
CA ALA A 106 -2.22 -21.78 21.85
C ALA A 106 -1.37 -20.87 22.76
N GLU A 107 -1.30 -19.56 22.51
CA GLU A 107 -0.65 -18.60 23.41
C GLU A 107 -1.55 -18.10 24.55
N LYS A 108 -2.84 -18.47 24.54
CA LYS A 108 -3.77 -18.21 25.64
C LYS A 108 -3.69 -19.30 26.72
N TYR A 109 -3.00 -20.40 26.44
CA TYR A 109 -3.04 -21.63 27.23
C TYR A 109 -1.67 -22.31 27.37
N ASN A 110 -0.60 -21.54 27.54
CA ASN A 110 0.63 -21.98 28.17
C ASN A 110 0.51 -21.71 29.69
N PRO A 111 -0.12 -22.59 30.50
CA PRO A 111 0.22 -22.61 31.91
C PRO A 111 1.71 -22.91 31.95
N SER A 112 2.49 -21.97 32.45
CA SER A 112 3.87 -22.25 32.86
C SER A 112 3.77 -23.42 33.85
N TYR A 113 4.04 -24.64 33.39
CA TYR A 113 4.12 -25.79 34.26
C TYR A 113 5.53 -25.75 34.83
N ASN A 114 5.67 -25.11 35.98
CA ASN A 114 6.84 -25.28 36.84
C ASN A 114 6.84 -26.75 37.26
N PRO A 115 7.76 -27.64 36.81
CA PRO A 115 7.94 -28.88 37.54
C PRO A 115 8.56 -28.48 38.88
N ALA A 116 7.75 -28.47 39.94
CA ALA A 116 8.28 -28.50 41.29
C ALA A 116 9.18 -29.74 41.38
N SER A 117 10.49 -29.54 41.51
CA SER A 117 11.39 -30.56 42.01
C SER A 117 10.91 -30.94 43.41
N VAL A 118 10.28 -32.10 43.50
CA VAL A 118 10.15 -32.82 44.77
C VAL A 118 11.50 -33.48 45.03
N GLU A 119 12.07 -33.15 46.19
CA GLU A 119 13.27 -33.74 46.78
C GLU A 119 13.00 -35.14 47.35
#